data_AF-A0A7F5RP60-F1
#
_entry.id   AF-A0A7F5RP60-F1
#
_cell.length_a   1.000
_cell.length_b   1.000
_cell.length_c   1.000
_cell.angle_alpha   90.00
_cell.angle_beta   90.00
_cell.angle_gamma   90.00
#
_symmetry.space_group_name_H-M   'P 1'
#
loop_
_entity.id
_entity.type
_entity.pdbx_description
1 polymer ?
#
loop_
_entity_poly.entity_id
_entity_poly.type
_entity_poly.pdbx_seq_one_letter_code
_entity_poly.pdbx_strand_id
1 'polypeptide(L)'
;MHGSELTVAYFQKYGFNTPLLFKDKTGLGLRVPTTNFTVNDVRMCVGSRRVLDVMDVMTQKNSEMTMKEWQKYYESSEKDKLLNVISLEFSHTKLENYVQSPTVVR
;
A
#
# COMPACT_ATOMS: atom_id res chain seq x y z
N MET A 1 10.87 -6.92 -19.02
CA MET A 1 9.58 -6.41 -19.47
C MET A 1 9.44 -4.98 -19.01
N HIS A 2 9.15 -4.07 -19.92
CA HIS A 2 8.77 -2.69 -19.66
C HIS A 2 7.27 -2.61 -19.39
N GLY A 3 6.82 -1.62 -18.61
CA GLY A 3 5.41 -1.52 -18.25
C GLY A 3 4.47 -1.40 -19.45
N SER A 4 4.92 -0.80 -20.56
CA SER A 4 4.16 -0.67 -21.81
C SER A 4 3.90 -2.00 -22.52
N GLU A 5 4.65 -3.05 -22.20
CA GLU A 5 4.46 -4.39 -22.77
C GLU A 5 3.35 -5.16 -22.03
N LEU A 6 2.99 -4.73 -20.82
CA LEU A 6 1.96 -5.36 -20.00
C LEU A 6 0.56 -4.98 -20.51
N THR A 7 0.02 -5.81 -21.39
CA THR A 7 -1.26 -5.62 -22.06
C THR A 7 -2.15 -6.85 -21.92
N VAL A 8 -3.45 -6.70 -22.19
CA VAL A 8 -4.37 -7.86 -22.26
C VAL A 8 -3.90 -8.88 -23.30
N ALA A 9 -3.39 -8.40 -24.45
CA ALA A 9 -2.84 -9.25 -25.50
C ALA A 9 -1.61 -10.05 -25.03
N TYR A 10 -0.76 -9.46 -24.18
CA TYR A 10 0.35 -10.18 -23.55
C TYR A 10 -0.18 -11.38 -22.75
N PHE A 11 -1.16 -11.16 -21.88
CA PHE A 11 -1.73 -12.25 -21.07
C PHE A 11 -2.45 -13.31 -21.90
N GLN A 12 -3.17 -12.93 -22.96
CA GLN A 12 -3.81 -13.90 -23.85
C GLN A 12 -2.79 -14.78 -24.58
N LYS A 13 -1.63 -14.22 -24.95
CA LYS A 13 -0.58 -14.92 -25.69
C LYS A 13 0.28 -15.81 -24.80
N TYR A 14 0.63 -15.34 -23.60
CA TYR A 14 1.62 -15.99 -22.73
C TYR A 14 1.02 -16.62 -21.46
N GLY A 15 -0.25 -16.36 -21.17
CA GLY A 15 -0.89 -16.70 -19.90
C GLY A 15 -0.41 -15.80 -18.74
N PHE A 16 -0.89 -16.10 -17.53
CA PHE A 16 -0.44 -15.45 -16.29
C PHE A 16 -0.27 -16.49 -15.17
N ASN A 17 0.69 -17.38 -15.34
CA ASN A 17 0.90 -18.53 -14.44
C ASN A 17 2.06 -18.34 -13.46
N THR A 18 2.83 -17.28 -13.62
CA THR A 18 3.99 -16.96 -12.77
C THR A 18 4.00 -15.46 -12.42
N PRO A 19 4.57 -15.07 -11.26
CA PRO A 19 4.68 -13.65 -10.90
C PRO A 19 5.48 -12.86 -11.92
N LEU A 20 4.98 -11.67 -12.27
CA LEU A 20 5.68 -10.72 -13.15
C LEU A 20 6.32 -9.61 -12.32
N LEU A 21 7.61 -9.37 -12.51
CA LEU A 21 8.38 -8.33 -11.82
C LEU A 21 8.63 -7.14 -12.75
N PHE A 22 8.24 -5.95 -12.31
CA PHE A 22 8.53 -4.67 -12.95
C PHE A 22 9.46 -3.86 -12.06
N LYS A 23 10.68 -3.57 -12.54
CA LYS A 23 11.68 -2.78 -11.78
C LYS A 23 11.38 -1.28 -11.79
N ASP A 24 10.59 -0.83 -12.77
CA ASP A 24 10.19 0.56 -12.91
C ASP A 24 8.70 0.64 -13.25
N LYS A 25 8.04 1.70 -12.79
CA LYS A 25 6.60 1.89 -12.95
C LYS A 25 6.19 2.50 -14.30
N THR A 26 7.16 3.00 -15.09
CA THR A 26 6.87 3.66 -16.37
C THR A 26 6.15 2.71 -17.31
N GLY A 27 5.07 3.22 -17.93
CA GLY A 27 4.21 2.45 -18.83
C GLY A 27 3.14 1.59 -18.16
N LEU A 28 3.16 1.40 -16.84
CA LEU A 28 2.12 0.61 -16.14
C LEU A 28 0.79 1.36 -15.97
N GLY A 29 0.79 2.68 -16.11
CA GLY A 29 -0.35 3.53 -15.71
C GLY A 29 -0.62 3.53 -14.21
N LEU A 30 0.36 3.06 -13.40
CA LEU A 30 0.35 3.13 -11.95
C LEU A 30 0.65 4.56 -11.50
N ARG A 31 -0.27 5.17 -10.74
CA ARG A 31 -0.02 6.44 -10.03
C ARG A 31 0.09 6.14 -8.54
N VAL A 32 1.13 6.68 -7.92
CA VAL A 32 1.35 6.63 -6.47
C VAL A 32 1.95 7.97 -6.03
N PRO A 33 1.85 8.35 -4.75
CA PRO A 33 2.53 9.50 -4.19
C PRO A 33 4.04 9.52 -4.49
N THR A 34 4.66 10.69 -4.30
CA THR A 34 6.11 10.85 -4.43
C THR A 34 6.84 10.15 -3.29
N THR A 35 8.16 9.99 -3.42
CA THR A 35 9.01 9.34 -2.40
C THR A 35 9.05 10.07 -1.06
N ASN A 36 8.58 11.32 -1.01
CA ASN A 36 8.51 12.12 0.22
C ASN A 36 7.21 11.89 1.00
N PHE A 37 6.30 11.04 0.51
CA PHE A 37 5.03 10.73 1.17
C PHE A 37 5.26 9.89 2.43
N THR A 38 4.76 10.37 3.56
CA THR A 38 5.05 9.83 4.89
C THR A 38 3.85 9.12 5.52
N VAL A 39 4.07 8.42 6.64
CA VAL A 39 2.98 7.84 7.45
C VAL A 39 2.09 8.92 8.07
N ASN A 40 2.63 10.10 8.37
CA ASN A 40 1.81 11.24 8.77
C ASN A 40 0.89 11.73 7.62
N ASP A 41 1.33 11.69 6.37
CA ASP A 41 0.46 12.02 5.22
C ASP A 41 -0.66 10.99 5.04
N VAL A 42 -0.36 9.70 5.25
CA VAL A 42 -1.39 8.65 5.33
C VAL A 42 -2.41 9.00 6.41
N ARG A 43 -1.96 9.36 7.63
CA ARG A 43 -2.86 9.76 8.73
C ARG A 43 -3.74 10.95 8.36
N MET A 44 -3.19 11.95 7.67
CA MET A 44 -3.93 13.13 7.24
C MET A 44 -4.99 12.80 6.18
N CYS A 45 -4.70 11.86 5.27
CA CYS A 45 -5.63 11.46 4.22
C CYS A 45 -6.72 10.48 4.70
N VAL A 46 -6.33 9.50 5.51
CA VAL A 46 -7.20 8.42 6.03
C VAL A 46 -8.02 8.87 7.24
N GLY A 47 -7.47 9.80 8.03
CA GLY A 47 -8.11 10.34 9.23
C GLY A 47 -7.59 9.71 10.51
N SER A 48 -7.36 10.55 11.53
CA SER A 48 -6.68 10.15 12.77
C SER A 48 -7.46 9.14 13.63
N ARG A 49 -8.79 9.12 13.53
CA ARG A 49 -9.67 8.22 14.29
C ARG A 49 -9.96 6.90 13.58
N ARG A 50 -9.47 6.70 12.35
CA ARG A 50 -9.64 5.43 11.64
C ARG A 50 -9.01 4.31 12.49
N VAL A 51 -9.81 3.31 12.84
CA VAL A 51 -9.31 2.10 13.49
C VAL A 51 -8.65 1.21 12.45
N LEU A 52 -7.48 0.68 12.79
CA LEU A 52 -6.65 -0.21 11.99
C LEU A 52 -6.55 -1.57 12.68
N ASP A 53 -6.54 -2.63 11.89
CA ASP A 53 -6.09 -3.95 12.32
C ASP A 53 -4.55 -4.00 12.25
N VAL A 54 -3.92 -4.28 13.39
CA VAL A 54 -2.47 -4.27 13.57
C VAL A 54 -2.02 -5.61 14.10
N MET A 55 -1.07 -6.22 13.38
CA MET A 55 -0.50 -7.50 13.75
C MET A 55 0.82 -7.31 14.48
N ASP A 56 0.96 -7.95 15.63
CA ASP A 56 2.25 -8.19 16.27
C ASP A 56 2.94 -9.35 15.55
N VAL A 57 4.02 -9.03 14.83
CA VAL A 57 4.73 -9.95 13.95
C VAL A 57 5.34 -11.11 14.73
N MET A 58 5.78 -10.88 15.97
CA MET A 58 6.45 -11.92 16.76
C MET A 58 5.44 -12.94 17.30
N THR A 59 4.27 -12.46 17.72
CA THR A 59 3.23 -13.31 18.32
C THR A 59 2.17 -13.79 17.34
N GLN A 60 2.14 -13.22 16.12
CA GLN A 60 1.09 -13.43 15.12
C GLN A 60 -0.32 -13.11 15.64
N LYS A 61 -0.42 -12.21 16.63
CA LYS A 61 -1.69 -11.77 17.22
C LYS A 61 -2.10 -10.42 16.66
N ASN A 62 -3.40 -10.29 16.43
CA ASN A 62 -4.01 -9.04 15.98
C ASN A 62 -4.46 -8.19 17.16
N SER A 63 -4.46 -6.89 16.95
CA SER A 63 -4.91 -5.86 17.89
C SER A 63 -5.44 -4.67 17.10
N GLU A 64 -6.26 -3.84 17.72
CA GLU A 64 -6.75 -2.62 17.08
C GLU A 64 -6.03 -1.40 17.64
N MET A 65 -5.75 -0.43 16.78
CA MET A 65 -5.37 0.93 17.21
C MET A 65 -5.81 1.95 16.18
N THR A 66 -5.85 3.22 16.58
CA THR A 66 -6.15 4.33 15.69
C THR A 66 -4.97 4.63 14.76
N MET A 67 -5.24 5.21 13.59
CA MET A 67 -4.22 5.69 12.66
C MET A 67 -3.27 6.70 13.31
N LYS A 68 -3.73 7.47 14.32
CA LYS A 68 -2.88 8.35 15.12
C LYS A 68 -1.91 7.58 16.00
N GLU A 69 -2.37 6.54 16.69
CA GLU A 69 -1.52 5.68 17.51
C GLU A 69 -0.51 4.92 16.65
N TRP A 70 -0.94 4.41 15.50
CA TRP A 70 -0.06 3.76 14.53
C TRP A 70 1.03 4.70 14.02
N GLN A 71 0.67 5.93 13.59
CA GLN A 71 1.65 6.92 13.16
C GLN A 71 2.64 7.25 14.28
N LYS A 72 2.16 7.43 15.52
CA LYS A 72 3.03 7.67 16.68
C LYS A 72 3.99 6.51 16.93
N TYR A 73 3.52 5.26 16.87
CA TYR A 73 4.36 4.07 17.00
C TYR A 73 5.40 3.99 15.87
N TYR A 74 4.97 4.22 14.62
CA TYR A 74 5.83 4.10 13.45
C TYR A 74 6.99 5.11 13.47
N GLU A 75 6.70 6.34 13.89
CA GLU A 75 7.69 7.44 13.95
C GLU A 75 8.52 7.45 15.24
N SER A 76 8.15 6.64 16.25
CA SER A 76 8.94 6.50 17.48
C SER A 76 10.34 5.93 17.18
N SER A 77 11.39 6.51 17.75
CA SER A 77 12.76 5.97 17.68
C SER A 77 12.92 4.68 18.48
N GLU A 78 12.11 4.51 19.53
CA GLU A 78 12.09 3.33 20.39
C GLU A 78 10.82 2.52 20.11
N LYS A 79 10.99 1.26 19.70
CA LYS A 79 9.88 0.35 19.36
C LYS A 79 10.02 -0.92 20.18
N ASP A 80 9.05 -1.14 21.07
CA ASP A 80 9.04 -2.32 21.96
C ASP A 80 8.48 -3.58 21.28
N LYS A 81 7.73 -3.39 20.18
CA LYS A 81 7.09 -4.47 19.43
C LYS A 81 7.36 -4.29 17.94
N LEU A 82 7.38 -5.40 17.21
CA LEU A 82 7.40 -5.39 15.75
C LEU A 82 5.97 -5.53 15.25
N LEU A 83 5.39 -4.41 14.82
CA LEU A 83 4.00 -4.35 14.35
C LEU A 83 3.93 -4.08 12.85
N ASN A 84 2.89 -4.59 12.18
CA ASN A 84 2.58 -4.26 10.79
C ASN A 84 1.08 -3.93 10.57
N VAL A 85 0.80 -3.23 9.47
CA VAL A 85 -0.55 -2.97 8.96
C VAL A 85 -0.58 -3.36 7.49
N ILE A 86 -1.38 -4.36 7.14
CA ILE A 86 -1.49 -4.87 5.76
C ILE A 86 -2.93 -4.82 5.22
N SER A 87 -3.91 -4.61 6.09
CA SER A 87 -5.35 -4.67 5.77
C SER A 87 -6.01 -3.29 5.63
N LEU A 88 -5.22 -2.21 5.50
CA LEU A 88 -5.75 -0.86 5.36
C LEU A 88 -6.28 -0.63 3.94
N GLU A 89 -7.57 -0.82 3.77
CA GLU A 89 -8.33 -0.37 2.60
C GLU A 89 -8.63 1.15 2.74
N PHE A 90 -8.37 1.92 1.68
CA PHE A 90 -8.41 3.38 1.70
C PHE A 90 -9.17 4.04 0.54
N SER A 91 -9.88 3.28 -0.30
CA SER A 91 -10.65 3.80 -1.45
C SER A 91 -11.75 4.77 -1.04
N HIS A 92 -12.25 4.71 0.19
CA HIS A 92 -13.23 5.66 0.73
C HIS A 92 -12.61 6.77 1.59
N THR A 93 -11.37 7.16 1.28
CA THR A 93 -10.65 8.22 1.99
C THR A 93 -10.02 9.19 1.00
N LYS A 94 -9.52 10.34 1.47
CA LYS A 94 -8.83 11.30 0.58
C LYS A 94 -7.60 10.69 -0.12
N LEU A 95 -7.05 9.60 0.41
CA LEU A 95 -5.89 8.92 -0.15
C LEU A 95 -6.19 8.29 -1.52
N GLU A 96 -7.44 7.94 -1.81
CA GLU A 96 -7.85 7.38 -3.11
C GLU A 96 -7.40 8.27 -4.27
N ASN A 97 -7.43 9.59 -4.08
CA ASN A 97 -7.09 10.56 -5.10
C ASN A 97 -5.60 10.58 -5.45
N TYR A 98 -4.74 9.92 -4.67
CA TYR A 98 -3.29 9.88 -4.92
C TYR A 98 -2.83 8.56 -5.54
N VAL A 99 -3.66 7.52 -5.50
CA VAL A 99 -3.29 6.18 -5.96
C VAL A 99 -4.19 5.75 -7.11
N GLN A 100 -3.59 5.23 -8.16
CA GLN A 100 -4.29 4.62 -9.28
C GLN A 100 -3.59 3.30 -9.59
N SER A 101 -4.34 2.20 -9.55
CA SER A 101 -3.83 0.86 -9.90
C SER A 101 -3.28 0.81 -11.32
N PRO A 102 -2.41 -0.16 -11.67
CA PRO A 102 -1.94 -0.33 -13.05
C PRO A 102 -3.10 -0.48 -14.04
N THR A 103 -2.91 -0.04 -15.28
CA THR A 103 -3.96 -0.02 -16.31
C THR A 103 -4.58 -1.38 -16.57
N VAL A 104 -3.78 -2.45 -16.53
CA VAL A 104 -4.26 -3.81 -16.82
C VAL A 104 -5.08 -4.45 -15.69
N VAL A 105 -5.05 -3.85 -14.49
CA VAL A 105 -5.78 -4.35 -13.31
C VAL A 105 -7.19 -3.73 -13.22
N ARG A 106 -7.43 -2.65 -13.95
CA ARG A 106 -8.72 -1.98 -14.05
C ARG A 106 -9.58 -2.64 -15.14
#